data_AF-A0A0Q1APH4-F1
#
_entry.id   AF-A0A0Q1APH4-F1
#
_cell.length_a   1.000
_cell.length_b   1.000
_cell.length_c   1.000
_cell.angle_alpha   90.00
_cell.angle_beta   90.00
_cell.angle_gamma   90.00
#
_symmetry.space_group_name_H-M   'P 1'
#
loop_
_entity.id
_entity.type
_entity.pdbx_description
1 polymer ?
#
loop_
_entity_poly.entity_id
_entity_poly.type
_entity_poly.pdbx_seq_one_letter_code
_entity_poly.pdbx_strand_id
1 'polypeptide(L)'
;MRSKFQKRSSKTGLSPGSLVHVGKKYAEKSKITLIRYNEIFFEEKEISSIKDFQREKDKKIITWINIDGLQDIRLFEDIGEIFGLHPLILEDILNTDQRPKMEDYGDYIYLVLQNFCGQKGEDLLSDQVSIVLGKDFVLSFQERESDLEESIREKISKNKGRIRKEGADYLAHAIVDNVVDNYFVVLENLEEKIENLEDDLVKKPTPSTLHDIHMFKRDLIMLGKTLWPLREAISSIERSDLPLINKNTLFYFKDIYDHTIAIIDTV
;
A
#
# COMPACT_ATOMS: atom_id res chain seq x y z
N MET A 1 -21.61 -4.12 -16.98
CA MET A 1 -21.75 -2.73 -16.47
C MET A 1 -20.40 -2.04 -16.67
N ARG A 2 -20.36 -0.88 -17.36
CA ARG A 2 -19.11 -0.22 -17.78
C ARG A 2 -18.16 -0.04 -16.59
N SER A 3 -16.91 -0.52 -16.73
CA SER A 3 -15.80 -0.10 -15.88
C SER A 3 -15.87 1.42 -15.74
N LYS A 4 -16.08 1.90 -14.51
CA LYS A 4 -15.86 3.30 -14.17
C LYS A 4 -14.35 3.50 -14.28
N PHE A 5 -13.84 3.66 -15.50
CA PHE A 5 -12.64 4.45 -15.73
C PHE A 5 -12.93 5.80 -15.09
N GLN A 6 -12.46 6.00 -13.85
CA GLN A 6 -12.47 7.33 -13.26
C GLN A 6 -11.68 8.21 -14.21
N LYS A 7 -12.32 9.29 -14.63
CA LYS A 7 -11.89 10.06 -15.78
C LYS A 7 -10.54 10.70 -15.47
N ARG A 8 -9.44 10.10 -15.96
CA ARG A 8 -8.13 10.78 -16.13
C ARG A 8 -8.26 12.16 -16.80
N SER A 9 -9.37 12.41 -17.50
CA SER A 9 -9.72 13.72 -18.05
C SER A 9 -9.95 14.82 -16.99
N SER A 10 -10.02 14.52 -15.68
CA SER A 10 -10.00 15.55 -14.64
C SER A 10 -8.62 16.20 -14.50
N LYS A 11 -7.55 15.51 -14.91
CA LYS A 11 -6.16 16.02 -14.88
C LYS A 11 -5.68 16.58 -16.22
N THR A 12 -6.42 16.40 -17.32
CA THR A 12 -5.99 16.87 -18.64
C THR A 12 -5.89 18.40 -18.69
N GLY A 13 -4.67 18.93 -18.87
CA GLY A 13 -4.40 20.36 -18.98
C GLY A 13 -3.82 21.00 -17.71
N LEU A 14 -3.65 20.25 -16.62
CA LEU A 14 -2.98 20.73 -15.41
C LEU A 14 -1.45 20.63 -15.54
N SER A 15 -0.74 21.53 -14.85
CA SER A 15 0.71 21.45 -14.74
C SER A 15 1.13 20.22 -13.93
N PRO A 16 2.27 19.57 -14.25
CA PRO A 16 2.83 18.50 -13.43
C PRO A 16 2.98 18.93 -11.96
N GLY A 17 2.59 18.06 -11.02
CA GLY A 17 2.59 18.34 -9.58
C GLY A 17 1.31 18.98 -9.05
N SER A 18 0.27 19.12 -9.88
CA SER A 18 -1.02 19.63 -9.42
C SER A 18 -1.75 18.61 -8.55
N LEU A 19 -2.10 19.00 -7.33
CA LEU A 19 -2.75 18.12 -6.37
C LEU A 19 -4.26 18.02 -6.65
N VAL A 20 -4.65 16.90 -7.24
CA VAL A 20 -6.06 16.57 -7.50
C VAL A 20 -6.29 15.11 -7.13
N HIS A 21 -7.22 14.87 -6.21
CA HIS A 21 -7.67 13.51 -5.89
C HIS A 21 -8.39 12.89 -7.09
N VAL A 22 -7.78 11.85 -7.65
CA VAL A 22 -8.33 11.01 -8.71
C VAL A 22 -8.49 9.62 -8.15
N GLY A 23 -9.69 9.33 -7.68
CA GLY A 23 -10.01 8.08 -7.00
C GLY A 23 -11.44 8.10 -6.47
N LYS A 24 -11.89 6.99 -5.89
CA LYS A 24 -13.13 7.01 -5.09
C LYS A 24 -12.89 7.82 -3.82
N LYS A 25 -13.94 8.48 -3.32
CA LYS A 25 -13.92 9.11 -2.00
C LYS A 25 -14.61 8.16 -1.04
N TYR A 26 -13.85 7.64 -0.08
CA TYR A 26 -14.37 6.68 0.90
C TYR A 26 -14.72 7.33 2.23
N ALA A 27 -14.18 8.51 2.54
CA ALA A 27 -14.46 9.26 3.75
C ALA A 27 -14.63 10.76 3.47
N GLU A 28 -15.26 11.48 4.41
CA GLU A 28 -15.37 12.95 4.36
C GLU A 28 -14.10 13.64 4.87
N LYS A 29 -13.38 13.02 5.81
CA LYS A 29 -12.14 13.54 6.42
C LYS A 29 -11.06 12.48 6.48
N SER A 30 -9.82 12.91 6.32
CA SER A 30 -8.66 12.05 6.47
C SER A 30 -8.38 11.84 7.96
N LYS A 31 -8.08 10.60 8.36
CA LYS A 31 -7.64 10.26 9.71
C LYS A 31 -6.11 10.19 9.70
N ILE A 32 -5.46 10.83 10.67
CA ILE A 32 -4.01 10.85 10.78
C ILE A 32 -3.62 10.21 12.10
N THR A 33 -2.92 9.09 12.04
CA THR A 33 -2.43 8.36 13.21
C THR A 33 -0.92 8.52 13.30
N LEU A 34 -0.44 9.16 14.37
CA LEU A 34 0.98 9.29 14.68
C LEU A 34 1.39 8.19 15.66
N ILE A 35 2.35 7.38 15.24
CA ILE A 35 2.96 6.32 16.04
C ILE A 35 4.45 6.63 16.19
N ARG A 36 4.93 6.69 17.43
CA ARG A 36 6.34 6.95 17.75
C ARG A 36 6.86 5.85 18.65
N TYR A 37 7.96 5.23 18.28
CA TYR A 37 8.49 4.13 19.06
C TYR A 37 10.01 3.99 18.99
N ASN A 38 10.55 3.31 19.98
CA ASN A 38 11.86 2.68 19.98
C ASN A 38 11.79 1.43 20.87
N GLU A 39 12.91 0.81 21.24
CA GLU A 39 12.93 -0.41 22.06
C GLU A 39 12.17 -0.30 23.40
N ILE A 40 12.13 0.89 24.01
CA ILE A 40 11.59 1.12 25.36
C ILE A 40 10.35 2.02 25.38
N PHE A 41 10.18 2.87 24.38
CA PHE A 41 9.13 3.87 24.28
C PHE A 41 8.14 3.53 23.17
N PHE A 42 6.87 3.80 23.43
CA PHE A 42 5.82 3.75 22.45
C PHE A 42 4.73 4.76 22.79
N GLU A 43 4.28 5.47 21.77
CA GLU A 43 3.15 6.35 21.81
C GLU A 43 2.39 6.20 20.49
N GLU A 44 1.07 6.15 20.58
CA GLU A 44 0.15 6.20 19.46
C GLU A 44 -0.91 7.24 19.78
N LYS A 45 -1.15 8.15 18.85
CA LYS A 45 -2.21 9.16 18.96
C LYS A 45 -2.77 9.53 17.60
N GLU A 46 -4.08 9.74 17.57
CA GLU A 46 -4.72 10.42 16.45
C GLU A 46 -4.45 11.92 16.56
N ILE A 47 -4.04 12.55 15.46
CA ILE A 47 -3.78 13.99 15.39
C ILE A 47 -4.72 14.65 14.39
N SER A 48 -5.18 15.86 14.70
CA SER A 48 -6.08 16.63 13.83
C SER A 48 -5.34 17.44 12.77
N SER A 49 -4.04 17.67 12.95
CA SER A 49 -3.21 18.45 12.05
C SER A 49 -1.80 17.89 12.01
N ILE A 50 -1.26 17.71 10.80
CA ILE A 50 0.13 17.32 10.61
C ILE A 50 1.10 18.42 11.08
N LYS A 51 0.66 19.68 11.20
CA LYS A 51 1.50 20.79 11.70
C LYS A 51 1.89 20.63 13.16
N ASP A 52 1.15 19.81 13.91
CA ASP A 52 1.50 19.47 15.29
C ASP A 52 2.66 18.46 15.36
N PHE A 53 3.05 17.88 14.21
CA PHE A 53 4.23 17.04 14.11
C PHE A 53 5.50 17.88 14.22
N GLN A 54 6.34 17.52 15.19
CA GLN A 54 7.69 18.04 15.29
C GLN A 54 8.67 16.88 15.24
N ARG A 55 9.65 16.97 14.34
CA ARG A 55 10.71 15.98 14.24
C ARG A 55 11.62 16.08 15.47
N GLU A 56 11.57 15.07 16.34
CA GLU A 56 12.50 14.96 17.47
C GLU A 56 13.88 14.58 16.93
N LYS A 57 14.85 15.50 17.03
CA LYS A 57 16.21 15.30 16.50
C LYS A 57 17.13 14.46 17.40
N ASP A 58 16.77 14.27 18.66
CA ASP A 58 17.69 13.77 19.70
C ASP A 58 17.43 12.33 20.17
N LYS A 59 16.44 11.63 19.61
CA LYS A 59 16.15 10.26 19.99
C LYS A 59 16.12 9.37 18.75
N LYS A 60 16.71 8.17 18.84
CA LYS A 60 16.52 7.06 17.88
C LYS A 60 15.07 6.58 17.95
N ILE A 61 14.11 7.45 17.69
CA ILE A 61 12.68 7.18 17.65
C ILE A 61 12.30 7.08 16.19
N ILE A 62 11.69 5.96 15.85
CA ILE A 62 11.04 5.78 14.56
C ILE A 62 9.66 6.43 14.65
N THR A 63 9.36 7.25 13.65
CA THR A 63 8.05 7.89 13.49
C THR A 63 7.30 7.25 12.34
N TRP A 64 6.11 6.74 12.61
CA TRP A 64 5.19 6.29 11.59
C TRP A 64 3.96 7.18 11.58
N ILE A 65 3.66 7.76 10.42
CA ILE A 65 2.43 8.52 10.22
C ILE A 65 1.59 7.77 9.21
N ASN A 66 0.45 7.24 9.68
CA ASN A 66 -0.55 6.65 8.80
C ASN A 66 -1.63 7.68 8.47
N ILE A 67 -1.98 7.78 7.19
CA ILE A 67 -3.03 8.65 6.68
C ILE A 67 -4.08 7.78 5.98
N ASP A 68 -5.27 7.71 6.57
CA ASP A 68 -6.43 7.05 5.97
C ASP A 68 -7.34 8.09 5.32
N GLY A 69 -7.55 7.97 4.01
CA GLY A 69 -8.34 8.89 3.20
C GLY A 69 -7.50 9.98 2.55
N LEU A 70 -7.66 10.16 1.24
CA LEU A 70 -6.81 11.01 0.40
C LEU A 70 -7.49 12.31 -0.10
N GLN A 71 -8.66 12.63 0.44
CA GLN A 71 -9.51 13.71 -0.06
C GLN A 71 -9.10 15.13 0.40
N ASP A 72 -8.31 15.27 1.46
CA ASP A 72 -7.91 16.57 2.01
C ASP A 72 -6.62 17.10 1.36
N ILE A 73 -6.76 17.90 0.30
CA ILE A 73 -5.61 18.42 -0.46
C ILE A 73 -4.66 19.26 0.40
N ARG A 74 -5.17 20.04 1.36
CA ARG A 74 -4.32 20.90 2.22
C ARG A 74 -3.42 20.07 3.12
N LEU A 75 -3.92 18.94 3.60
CA LEU A 75 -3.11 17.99 4.35
C LEU A 75 -1.91 17.51 3.53
N PHE A 76 -2.09 17.20 2.25
CA PHE A 76 -0.98 16.75 1.38
C PHE A 76 0.00 17.87 1.06
N GLU A 77 -0.47 19.12 0.90
CA GLU A 77 0.42 20.29 0.80
C GLU A 77 1.30 20.42 2.04
N ASP A 78 0.68 20.37 3.24
CA ASP A 78 1.39 20.46 4.52
C ASP A 78 2.38 19.30 4.72
N ILE A 79 2.01 18.06 4.36
CA ILE A 79 2.91 16.90 4.39
C ILE A 79 4.08 17.11 3.43
N GLY A 80 3.81 17.60 2.22
CA GLY A 80 4.82 17.93 1.23
C GLY A 80 5.87 18.90 1.75
N GLU A 81 5.42 20.00 2.36
CA GLU A 81 6.29 21.02 2.93
C GLU A 81 7.11 20.52 4.13
N ILE A 82 6.47 19.78 5.04
CA ILE A 82 7.11 19.30 6.29
C ILE A 82 8.18 18.24 6.00
N PHE A 83 7.89 17.30 5.09
CA PHE A 83 8.77 16.18 4.78
C PHE A 83 9.65 16.42 3.56
N GLY A 84 9.47 17.55 2.86
CA GLY A 84 10.24 17.89 1.67
C GLY A 84 9.93 16.97 0.48
N LEU A 85 8.68 16.50 0.36
CA LEU A 85 8.30 15.56 -0.69
C LEU A 85 8.18 16.28 -2.03
N HIS A 86 8.71 15.67 -3.09
CA HIS A 86 8.57 16.19 -4.43
C HIS A 86 7.09 16.25 -4.86
N PRO A 87 6.61 17.35 -5.48
CA PRO A 87 5.19 17.50 -5.86
C PRO A 87 4.61 16.37 -6.72
N LEU A 88 5.44 15.73 -7.55
CA LEU A 88 5.03 14.58 -8.36
C LEU A 88 4.63 13.36 -7.52
N ILE A 89 5.23 13.19 -6.34
CA ILE A 89 4.89 12.09 -5.43
C ILE A 89 3.54 12.34 -4.81
N LEU A 90 3.28 13.57 -4.35
CA LEU A 90 1.98 13.95 -3.80
C LEU A 90 0.89 13.81 -4.87
N GLU A 91 1.19 14.18 -6.11
CA GLU A 91 0.31 13.96 -7.24
C GLU A 91 -0.01 12.47 -7.45
N ASP A 92 1.00 11.59 -7.33
CA ASP A 92 0.86 10.15 -7.49
C ASP A 92 0.13 9.48 -6.33
N ILE A 93 0.35 9.94 -5.09
CA ILE A 93 -0.41 9.50 -3.91
C ILE A 93 -1.90 9.81 -4.12
N LEU A 94 -2.23 11.01 -4.60
CA LEU A 94 -3.62 11.43 -4.87
C LEU A 94 -4.23 10.77 -6.12
N ASN A 95 -3.43 10.11 -6.95
CA ASN A 95 -3.90 9.40 -8.13
C ASN A 95 -3.95 7.90 -7.86
N THR A 96 -5.12 7.36 -7.54
CA THR A 96 -5.21 6.01 -6.98
C THR A 96 -5.14 4.86 -8.01
N ASP A 97 -4.88 5.21 -9.28
CA ASP A 97 -4.70 4.28 -10.41
C ASP A 97 -3.22 3.98 -10.71
N GLN A 98 -2.28 4.22 -9.77
CA GLN A 98 -0.87 3.95 -10.01
C GLN A 98 -0.55 2.45 -9.93
N ARG A 99 0.34 2.01 -10.82
CA ARG A 99 0.91 0.65 -10.73
C ARG A 99 1.94 0.60 -9.62
N PRO A 100 2.19 -0.59 -9.03
CA PRO A 100 3.28 -0.73 -8.09
C PRO A 100 4.61 -0.29 -8.69
N LYS A 101 5.39 0.45 -7.89
CA LYS A 101 6.67 1.00 -8.29
C LYS A 101 7.51 1.34 -7.07
N MET A 102 8.81 1.48 -7.28
CA MET A 102 9.76 2.04 -6.33
C MET A 102 10.55 3.15 -7.02
N GLU A 103 10.69 4.29 -6.35
CA GLU A 103 11.49 5.42 -6.80
C GLU A 103 12.40 5.91 -5.66
N ASP A 104 13.69 6.05 -5.95
CA ASP A 104 14.69 6.59 -5.04
C ASP A 104 14.87 8.10 -5.29
N TYR A 105 14.68 8.90 -4.23
CA TYR A 105 14.88 10.35 -4.24
C TYR A 105 16.09 10.78 -3.39
N GLY A 106 16.91 9.83 -2.93
CA GLY A 106 18.09 10.06 -2.09
C GLY A 106 17.74 10.24 -0.62
N ASP A 107 16.94 11.26 -0.28
CA ASP A 107 16.55 11.56 1.11
C ASP A 107 15.41 10.68 1.61
N TYR A 108 14.63 10.11 0.69
CA TYR A 108 13.56 9.17 0.95
C TYR A 108 13.35 8.24 -0.25
N ILE A 109 12.70 7.10 -0.01
CA ILE A 109 12.24 6.16 -1.03
C ILE A 109 10.72 6.22 -1.10
N TYR A 110 10.17 6.28 -2.30
CA TYR A 110 8.73 6.23 -2.56
C TYR A 110 8.34 4.86 -3.12
N LEU A 111 7.38 4.21 -2.47
CA LEU A 111 6.81 2.93 -2.88
C LEU A 111 5.32 3.09 -3.15
N VAL A 112 4.85 2.43 -4.20
CA VAL A 112 3.43 2.26 -4.47
C VAL A 112 3.14 0.76 -4.50
N LEU A 113 2.08 0.36 -3.82
CA LEU A 113 1.55 -1.00 -3.78
C LEU A 113 0.04 -0.95 -4.07
N GLN A 114 -0.56 -2.11 -4.30
CA GLN A 114 -2.00 -2.24 -4.53
C GLN A 114 -2.54 -3.30 -3.59
N ASN A 115 -3.25 -2.89 -2.54
CA ASN A 115 -3.88 -3.81 -1.63
C ASN A 115 -5.19 -4.32 -2.22
N PHE A 116 -5.38 -5.63 -2.26
CA PHE A 116 -6.62 -6.23 -2.75
C PHE A 116 -7.55 -6.57 -1.60
N CYS A 117 -8.83 -6.26 -1.73
CA CYS A 117 -9.82 -6.54 -0.70
C CYS A 117 -11.13 -6.96 -1.36
N GLY A 118 -11.79 -7.92 -0.74
CA GLY A 118 -13.07 -8.44 -1.19
C GLY A 118 -13.54 -9.45 -0.16
N GLN A 119 -14.80 -9.37 0.24
CA GLN A 119 -15.37 -10.44 1.06
C GLN A 119 -15.62 -11.67 0.18
N LYS A 120 -15.72 -12.83 0.81
CA LYS A 120 -16.02 -14.08 0.13
C LYS A 120 -17.32 -13.95 -0.68
N GLY A 121 -17.21 -14.10 -2.00
CA GLY A 121 -18.33 -13.97 -2.94
C GLY A 121 -18.58 -12.55 -3.49
N GLU A 122 -17.80 -11.54 -3.07
CA GLU A 122 -17.85 -10.20 -3.64
C GLU A 122 -16.78 -10.00 -4.74
N ASP A 123 -16.92 -8.90 -5.49
CA ASP A 123 -15.93 -8.46 -6.46
C ASP A 123 -14.63 -8.06 -5.75
N LEU A 124 -13.49 -8.44 -6.35
CA LEU A 124 -12.20 -7.97 -5.90
C LEU A 124 -12.08 -6.46 -6.15
N LEU A 125 -11.79 -5.72 -5.09
CA LEU A 125 -11.43 -4.30 -5.12
C LEU A 125 -9.93 -4.18 -4.91
N SER A 126 -9.32 -3.17 -5.53
CA SER A 126 -7.96 -2.75 -5.19
C SER A 126 -8.00 -1.35 -4.61
N ASP A 127 -7.17 -1.13 -3.60
CA ASP A 127 -6.88 0.18 -3.05
C ASP A 127 -5.36 0.41 -3.10
N GLN A 128 -4.96 1.60 -3.53
CA GLN A 128 -3.55 1.98 -3.54
C GLN A 128 -3.04 2.17 -2.10
N VAL A 129 -1.87 1.59 -1.82
CA VAL A 129 -1.10 1.84 -0.59
C VAL A 129 0.20 2.52 -1.02
N SER A 130 0.38 3.77 -0.60
CA SER A 130 1.60 4.52 -0.90
C SER A 130 2.44 4.64 0.36
N ILE A 131 3.76 4.42 0.25
CA ILE A 131 4.69 4.47 1.37
C ILE A 131 5.83 5.41 1.02
N VAL A 132 6.18 6.30 1.94
CA VAL A 132 7.41 7.10 1.88
C VAL A 132 8.30 6.69 3.04
N LEU A 133 9.45 6.10 2.72
CA LEU A 133 10.47 5.71 3.69
C LEU A 133 11.57 6.77 3.73
N GLY A 134 11.69 7.47 4.86
CA GLY A 134 12.86 8.30 5.16
C GLY A 134 13.75 7.65 6.23
N LYS A 135 14.81 8.35 6.64
CA LYS A 135 15.82 7.81 7.57
C LYS A 135 15.24 7.27 8.89
N ASP A 136 14.35 8.03 9.53
CA ASP A 136 13.77 7.72 10.84
C ASP A 136 12.25 7.82 10.82
N PHE A 137 11.64 7.82 9.62
CA PHE A 137 10.20 7.92 9.48
C PHE A 137 9.66 7.09 8.33
N VAL A 138 8.41 6.68 8.47
CA VAL A 138 7.59 6.09 7.42
C VAL A 138 6.27 6.86 7.35
N LEU A 139 5.88 7.27 6.15
CA LEU A 139 4.53 7.74 5.88
C LEU A 139 3.80 6.65 5.11
N SER A 140 2.62 6.24 5.57
CA SER A 140 1.72 5.37 4.81
C SER A 140 0.44 6.13 4.47
N PHE A 141 -0.05 5.93 3.25
CA PHE A 141 -1.25 6.56 2.73
C PHE A 141 -2.18 5.50 2.17
N GLN A 142 -3.40 5.45 2.69
CA GLN A 142 -4.43 4.52 2.27
C GLN A 142 -5.67 5.27 1.77
N GLU A 143 -6.38 4.70 0.79
CA GLU A 143 -7.63 5.31 0.29
C GLU A 143 -8.75 5.35 1.33
N ARG A 144 -8.72 4.41 2.29
CA ARG A 144 -9.69 4.23 3.37
C ARG A 144 -9.05 3.50 4.54
N GLU A 145 -9.69 3.57 5.69
CA GLU A 145 -9.30 2.81 6.88
C GLU A 145 -9.35 1.29 6.59
N SER A 146 -8.28 0.58 6.94
CA SER A 146 -8.15 -0.85 6.70
C SER A 146 -7.39 -1.55 7.83
N ASP A 147 -7.66 -2.84 8.01
CA ASP A 147 -7.00 -3.67 9.01
C ASP A 147 -5.57 -4.10 8.60
N LEU A 148 -5.13 -3.74 7.39
CA LEU A 148 -3.83 -4.11 6.82
C LEU A 148 -2.68 -3.78 7.77
N GLU A 149 -2.74 -2.61 8.39
CA GLU A 149 -1.68 -2.08 9.24
C GLU A 149 -1.91 -2.35 10.74
N GLU A 150 -3.10 -2.84 11.11
CA GLU A 150 -3.47 -3.05 12.51
C GLU A 150 -2.57 -4.10 13.17
N SER A 151 -2.24 -5.18 12.46
CA SER A 151 -1.32 -6.19 12.96
C SER A 151 0.09 -5.65 13.22
N ILE A 152 0.52 -4.62 12.47
CA ILE A 152 1.80 -3.94 12.67
C ILE A 152 1.72 -3.05 13.91
N ARG A 153 0.64 -2.27 14.07
CA ARG A 153 0.39 -1.45 15.26
C ARG A 153 0.37 -2.31 16.52
N GLU A 154 -0.28 -3.47 16.48
CA GLU A 154 -0.27 -4.40 17.60
C GLU A 154 1.12 -4.95 17.92
N LYS A 155 1.90 -5.36 16.90
CA LYS A 155 3.27 -5.85 17.07
C LYS A 155 4.14 -4.77 17.71
N ILE A 156 4.00 -3.52 17.27
CA ILE A 156 4.68 -2.37 17.88
C ILE A 156 4.16 -2.20 19.31
N SER A 157 2.88 -1.95 19.56
CA SER A 157 2.30 -1.69 20.89
C SER A 157 2.68 -2.74 21.94
N LYS A 158 2.64 -4.03 21.57
CA LYS A 158 2.94 -5.16 22.47
C LYS A 158 4.45 -5.51 22.54
N ASN A 159 5.32 -4.74 21.88
CA ASN A 159 6.76 -5.02 21.74
C ASN A 159 7.06 -6.47 21.30
N LYS A 160 6.30 -6.95 20.32
CA LYS A 160 6.43 -8.32 19.80
C LYS A 160 7.42 -8.37 18.63
N GLY A 161 8.22 -9.43 18.61
CA GLY A 161 9.19 -9.66 17.55
C GLY A 161 10.34 -8.65 17.58
N ARG A 162 10.77 -8.19 16.41
CA ARG A 162 11.94 -7.31 16.24
C ARG A 162 11.60 -5.87 15.83
N ILE A 163 10.33 -5.57 15.53
CA ILE A 163 9.95 -4.29 14.91
C ILE A 163 10.40 -3.04 15.66
N ARG A 164 10.43 -3.07 17.01
CA ARG A 164 10.92 -1.95 17.84
C ARG A 164 12.45 -1.83 17.93
N LYS A 165 13.17 -2.89 17.56
CA LYS A 165 14.63 -2.99 17.60
C LYS A 165 15.29 -2.63 16.26
N GLU A 166 14.49 -2.62 15.20
CA GLU A 166 14.93 -2.32 13.84
C GLU A 166 14.57 -0.87 13.44
N GLY A 167 15.10 -0.43 12.31
CA GLY A 167 14.89 0.91 11.77
C GLY A 167 13.56 1.11 11.04
N ALA A 168 13.39 2.32 10.47
CA ALA A 168 12.24 2.69 9.65
C ALA A 168 12.12 1.81 8.39
N ASP A 169 13.24 1.32 7.88
CA ASP A 169 13.32 0.39 6.75
C ASP A 169 12.64 -0.94 7.03
N TYR A 170 12.81 -1.49 8.22
CA TYR A 170 12.12 -2.71 8.62
C TYR A 170 10.61 -2.50 8.79
N LEU A 171 10.19 -1.30 9.22
CA LEU A 171 8.77 -0.94 9.26
C LEU A 171 8.18 -0.87 7.85
N ALA A 172 8.86 -0.19 6.91
CA ALA A 172 8.43 -0.13 5.51
C ALA A 172 8.35 -1.54 4.91
N HIS A 173 9.35 -2.39 5.18
CA HIS A 173 9.30 -3.80 4.84
C HIS A 173 8.04 -4.47 5.41
N ALA A 174 7.74 -4.32 6.71
CA ALA A 174 6.60 -4.97 7.34
C ALA A 174 5.24 -4.55 6.74
N ILE A 175 5.11 -3.30 6.28
CA ILE A 175 3.92 -2.84 5.56
C ILE A 175 3.83 -3.52 4.19
N VAL A 176 4.94 -3.59 3.45
CA VAL A 176 4.99 -4.28 2.15
C VAL A 176 4.66 -5.77 2.30
N ASP A 177 5.24 -6.43 3.30
CA ASP A 177 5.04 -7.84 3.65
C ASP A 177 3.56 -8.13 3.89
N ASN A 178 2.90 -7.33 4.74
CA ASN A 178 1.46 -7.48 4.98
C ASN A 178 0.60 -7.34 3.71
N VAL A 179 0.99 -6.47 2.76
CA VAL A 179 0.27 -6.36 1.47
C VAL A 179 0.46 -7.62 0.63
N VAL A 180 1.68 -8.15 0.58
CA VAL A 180 1.99 -9.37 -0.20
C VAL A 180 1.37 -10.62 0.43
N ASP A 181 1.40 -10.74 1.75
CA ASP A 181 0.70 -11.80 2.49
C ASP A 181 -0.80 -11.84 2.16
N ASN A 182 -1.41 -10.67 2.06
CA ASN A 182 -2.82 -10.56 1.69
C ASN A 182 -3.11 -11.05 0.26
N TYR A 183 -2.13 -11.09 -0.63
CA TYR A 183 -2.33 -11.67 -1.96
C TYR A 183 -2.51 -13.19 -1.90
N PHE A 184 -1.87 -13.89 -0.95
CA PHE A 184 -2.13 -15.32 -0.76
C PHE A 184 -3.58 -15.56 -0.32
N VAL A 185 -4.08 -14.75 0.61
CA VAL A 185 -5.50 -14.80 1.02
C VAL A 185 -6.44 -14.57 -0.17
N VAL A 186 -6.09 -13.64 -1.06
CA VAL A 186 -6.87 -13.39 -2.28
C VAL A 186 -6.79 -14.57 -3.24
N LEU A 187 -5.63 -15.19 -3.42
CA LEU A 187 -5.47 -16.38 -4.25
C LEU A 187 -6.31 -17.56 -3.73
N GLU A 188 -6.27 -17.85 -2.43
CA GLU A 188 -7.08 -18.91 -1.81
C GLU A 188 -8.59 -18.69 -2.08
N ASN A 189 -9.06 -17.46 -1.97
CA ASN A 189 -10.46 -17.12 -2.29
C ASN A 189 -10.79 -17.28 -3.79
N LEU A 190 -9.83 -16.98 -4.68
CA LEU A 190 -10.00 -17.17 -6.11
C LEU A 190 -9.99 -18.66 -6.49
N GLU A 191 -9.15 -19.48 -5.83
CA GLU A 191 -9.14 -20.94 -5.98
C GLU A 191 -10.49 -21.55 -5.60
N GLU A 192 -11.05 -21.18 -4.44
CA GLU A 192 -12.39 -21.65 -4.05
C GLU A 192 -13.47 -21.16 -5.04
N LYS A 193 -13.34 -19.95 -5.59
CA LYS A 193 -14.29 -19.40 -6.56
C LYS A 193 -14.25 -20.17 -7.88
N ILE A 194 -13.08 -20.60 -8.36
CA ILE A 194 -12.99 -21.39 -9.60
C ILE A 194 -13.55 -22.79 -9.41
N GLU A 195 -13.27 -23.47 -8.29
CA GLU A 195 -13.84 -24.79 -8.00
C GLU A 195 -15.38 -24.77 -8.00
N ASN A 196 -15.98 -23.76 -7.36
CA ASN A 196 -17.43 -23.58 -7.38
C ASN A 196 -17.98 -23.31 -8.79
N LEU A 197 -17.27 -22.51 -9.60
CA LEU A 197 -17.67 -22.22 -10.98
C LEU A 197 -17.59 -23.45 -11.89
N GLU A 198 -16.59 -24.31 -11.70
CA GLU A 198 -16.46 -25.58 -12.42
C GLU A 198 -17.63 -26.51 -12.10
N ASP A 199 -17.98 -26.61 -10.81
CA ASP A 199 -19.11 -27.40 -10.35
C ASP A 199 -20.45 -26.94 -10.95
N ASP A 200 -20.68 -25.63 -10.97
CA ASP A 200 -21.89 -25.02 -11.56
C ASP A 200 -21.97 -25.24 -13.08
N LEU A 201 -20.82 -25.16 -13.77
CA LEU A 201 -20.72 -25.40 -15.20
C LEU A 201 -21.10 -26.85 -15.58
N VAL A 202 -20.69 -27.82 -14.76
CA VAL A 202 -20.97 -29.24 -14.98
C VAL A 202 -22.40 -29.61 -14.59
N LYS A 203 -22.90 -29.11 -13.46
CA LYS A 203 -24.21 -29.52 -12.91
C LYS A 203 -25.38 -28.87 -13.64
N LYS A 204 -25.40 -27.53 -13.74
CA LYS A 204 -26.53 -26.78 -14.32
C LYS A 204 -26.11 -25.37 -14.73
N PRO A 205 -25.51 -25.21 -15.93
CA PRO A 205 -25.07 -23.89 -16.38
C PRO A 205 -26.26 -22.94 -16.51
N THR A 206 -26.10 -21.72 -16.00
CA THR A 206 -27.09 -20.65 -16.06
C THR A 206 -26.51 -19.42 -16.76
N PRO A 207 -27.35 -18.47 -17.23
CA PRO A 207 -26.84 -17.21 -17.77
C PRO A 207 -25.96 -16.40 -16.80
N SER A 208 -26.13 -16.57 -15.48
CA SER A 208 -25.25 -15.97 -14.46
C SER A 208 -23.87 -16.62 -14.43
N THR A 209 -23.74 -17.92 -14.69
CA THR A 209 -22.44 -18.62 -14.73
C THR A 209 -21.46 -17.95 -15.70
N LEU A 210 -21.93 -17.49 -16.87
CA LEU A 210 -21.09 -16.77 -17.83
C LEU A 210 -20.67 -15.38 -17.30
N HIS A 211 -21.54 -14.70 -16.56
CA HIS A 211 -21.19 -13.46 -15.87
C HIS A 211 -20.08 -13.72 -14.85
N ASP A 212 -20.22 -14.73 -14.02
CA ASP A 212 -19.27 -15.04 -12.95
C ASP A 212 -17.90 -15.45 -13.49
N ILE A 213 -17.85 -16.21 -14.61
CA ILE A 213 -16.61 -16.49 -15.35
C ILE A 213 -15.94 -15.20 -15.85
N HIS A 214 -16.72 -14.26 -16.38
CA HIS A 214 -16.17 -12.97 -16.82
C HIS A 214 -15.61 -12.13 -15.66
N MET A 215 -16.28 -12.17 -14.51
CA MET A 215 -15.84 -11.48 -13.30
C MET A 215 -14.56 -12.12 -12.75
N PHE A 216 -14.53 -13.45 -12.63
CA PHE A 216 -13.33 -14.19 -12.25
C PHE A 216 -12.13 -13.90 -13.15
N LYS A 217 -12.32 -13.93 -14.48
CA LYS A 217 -11.28 -13.57 -15.45
C LYS A 217 -10.79 -12.12 -15.26
N ARG A 218 -11.69 -11.20 -14.95
CA ARG A 218 -11.34 -9.80 -14.70
C ARG A 218 -10.46 -9.67 -13.46
N ASP A 219 -10.83 -10.37 -12.38
CA ASP A 219 -10.12 -10.34 -11.10
C ASP A 219 -8.69 -10.92 -11.25
N LEU A 220 -8.52 -12.05 -11.97
CA LEU A 220 -7.19 -12.60 -12.30
C LEU A 220 -6.33 -11.64 -13.15
N ILE A 221 -6.91 -11.03 -14.18
CA ILE A 221 -6.18 -10.04 -15.02
C ILE A 221 -5.74 -8.84 -14.18
N MET A 222 -6.56 -8.44 -13.22
CA MET A 222 -6.26 -7.33 -12.33
C MET A 222 -5.09 -7.67 -11.40
N LEU A 223 -5.13 -8.83 -10.75
CA LEU A 223 -4.05 -9.35 -9.91
C LEU A 223 -2.74 -9.48 -10.71
N GLY A 224 -2.78 -10.16 -11.86
CA GLY A 224 -1.60 -10.34 -12.71
C GLY A 224 -0.97 -9.01 -13.17
N LYS A 225 -1.78 -7.98 -13.49
CA LYS A 225 -1.26 -6.65 -13.85
C LYS A 225 -0.57 -5.91 -12.69
N THR A 226 -0.84 -6.30 -11.45
CA THR A 226 -0.23 -5.74 -10.24
C THR A 226 1.06 -6.46 -9.86
N LEU A 227 1.08 -7.79 -9.97
CA LEU A 227 2.20 -8.61 -9.49
C LEU A 227 3.51 -8.38 -10.26
N TRP A 228 3.45 -8.25 -11.60
CA TRP A 228 4.66 -8.01 -12.40
C TRP A 228 5.36 -6.69 -12.07
N PRO A 229 4.67 -5.53 -12.01
CA PRO A 229 5.27 -4.29 -11.53
C PRO A 229 5.79 -4.38 -10.09
N LEU A 230 5.08 -5.07 -9.20
CA LEU A 230 5.53 -5.27 -7.83
C LEU A 230 6.86 -6.01 -7.79
N ARG A 231 6.97 -7.13 -8.51
CA ARG A 231 8.21 -7.90 -8.63
C ARG A 231 9.37 -7.02 -9.07
N GLU A 232 9.16 -6.15 -10.06
CA GLU A 232 10.19 -5.22 -10.53
C GLU A 232 10.53 -4.14 -9.48
N ALA A 233 9.54 -3.64 -8.75
CA ALA A 233 9.76 -2.68 -7.66
C ALA A 233 10.63 -3.28 -6.55
N ILE A 234 10.31 -4.49 -6.08
CA ILE A 234 11.10 -5.20 -5.06
C ILE A 234 12.48 -5.58 -5.59
N SER A 235 12.57 -6.03 -6.85
CA SER A 235 13.86 -6.33 -7.46
C SER A 235 14.74 -5.09 -7.64
N SER A 236 14.14 -3.91 -7.82
CA SER A 236 14.87 -2.65 -7.81
C SER A 236 15.41 -2.29 -6.42
N ILE A 237 14.73 -2.67 -5.34
CA ILE A 237 15.24 -2.50 -3.97
C ILE A 237 16.50 -3.36 -3.76
N GLU A 238 16.49 -4.60 -4.27
CA GLU A 238 17.63 -5.53 -4.15
C GLU A 238 18.87 -5.07 -4.94
N ARG A 239 18.65 -4.51 -6.14
CA ARG A 239 19.74 -4.11 -7.04
C ARG A 239 20.34 -2.74 -6.74
N SER A 240 19.58 -1.84 -6.13
CA SER A 240 20.00 -0.48 -5.85
C SER A 240 20.80 -0.39 -4.55
N ASP A 241 21.85 0.43 -4.54
CA ASP A 241 22.56 0.78 -3.30
C ASP A 241 21.78 1.89 -2.58
N LEU A 242 20.85 1.48 -1.71
CA LEU A 242 19.91 2.37 -1.03
C LEU A 242 20.40 2.64 0.41
N PRO A 243 20.92 3.85 0.72
CA PRO A 243 21.43 4.15 2.06
C PRO A 243 20.37 4.05 3.18
N LEU A 244 19.10 4.14 2.79
CA LEU A 244 17.95 4.06 3.70
C LEU A 244 17.57 2.63 4.06
N ILE A 245 18.05 1.61 3.34
CA ILE A 245 17.72 0.21 3.61
C ILE A 245 18.96 -0.50 4.11
N ASN A 246 18.90 -1.01 5.34
CA ASN A 246 20.01 -1.74 5.93
C ASN A 246 20.20 -3.10 5.23
N LYS A 247 21.45 -3.59 5.21
CA LYS A 247 21.77 -4.91 4.63
C LYS A 247 21.02 -6.07 5.28
N ASN A 248 20.71 -5.97 6.57
CA ASN A 248 19.90 -6.97 7.26
C ASN A 248 18.44 -6.94 6.76
N THR A 249 17.92 -5.76 6.46
CA THR A 249 16.55 -5.56 5.95
C THR A 249 16.40 -6.09 4.53
N LEU A 250 17.45 -6.03 3.71
CA LEU A 250 17.47 -6.58 2.35
C LEU A 250 17.14 -8.07 2.29
N PHE A 251 17.51 -8.86 3.31
CA PHE A 251 17.14 -10.29 3.35
C PHE A 251 15.63 -10.50 3.43
N TYR A 252 14.91 -9.58 4.08
CA TYR A 252 13.45 -9.67 4.17
C TYR A 252 12.77 -9.21 2.88
N PHE A 253 13.28 -8.16 2.24
CA PHE A 253 12.81 -7.79 0.89
C PHE A 253 13.03 -8.90 -0.15
N LYS A 254 14.10 -9.70 0.02
CA LYS A 254 14.33 -10.88 -0.82
C LYS A 254 13.26 -11.97 -0.61
N ASP A 255 12.81 -12.17 0.62
CA ASP A 255 11.70 -13.08 0.93
C ASP A 255 10.41 -12.63 0.23
N ILE A 256 10.11 -11.33 0.27
CA ILE A 256 8.98 -10.73 -0.47
C ILE A 256 9.13 -10.95 -1.99
N TYR A 257 10.34 -10.84 -2.54
CA TYR A 257 10.59 -11.11 -3.96
C TYR A 257 10.27 -12.58 -4.31
N ASP A 258 10.73 -13.52 -3.49
CA ASP A 258 10.48 -14.96 -3.68
C ASP A 258 8.97 -15.28 -3.53
N HIS A 259 8.28 -14.67 -2.55
CA HIS A 259 6.82 -14.76 -2.42
C HIS A 259 6.11 -14.21 -3.65
N THR A 260 6.55 -13.07 -4.18
CA THR A 260 5.94 -12.48 -5.39
C THR A 260 6.10 -13.41 -6.60
N ILE A 261 7.24 -14.09 -6.76
CA ILE A 261 7.42 -15.10 -7.81
C ILE A 261 6.46 -16.27 -7.61
N ALA A 262 6.37 -16.81 -6.39
CA ALA A 262 5.48 -17.92 -6.09
C ALA A 262 4.02 -17.57 -6.42
N ILE A 263 3.56 -16.37 -6.09
CA ILE A 263 2.21 -15.88 -6.42
C ILE A 263 2.04 -15.76 -7.95
N ILE A 264 3.04 -15.26 -8.67
CA ILE A 264 2.99 -15.14 -10.14
C ILE A 264 2.90 -16.50 -10.81
N ASP A 265 3.62 -17.51 -10.32
CA ASP A 265 3.62 -18.86 -10.91
C ASP A 265 2.29 -19.60 -10.69
N THR A 266 1.52 -19.20 -9.68
CA THR A 266 0.18 -19.75 -9.37
C THR A 266 -0.94 -19.16 -10.25
N VAL A 267 -0.78 -17.93 -10.76
CA VAL A 267 -1.80 -17.17 -11.54
C VAL A 267 -1.70 -17.43 -13.04
#